data_AF-A0A8S3TMK0-F1
#
_entry.id   AF-A0A8S3TMK0-F1
#
_cell.length_a   1.000
_cell.length_b   1.000
_cell.length_c   1.000
_cell.angle_alpha   90.00
_cell.angle_beta   90.00
_cell.angle_gamma   90.00
#
_symmetry.space_group_name_H-M   'P 1'
#
loop_
_entity.id
_entity.type
_entity.pdbx_description
1 polymer ?
#
loop_
_entity_poly.entity_id
_entity_poly.type
_entity_poly.pdbx_seq_one_letter_code
_entity_poly.pdbx_strand_id
1 'polypeptide(L)'
;MIVQNEPTTSSLKSLVLKLGGFHAEMSFVGSIGYLMSGSGLMNIFETVYASTAVSHMLSGKAIARAVRGHFLLDTALTALILSNIYGIPVPKIEVNSEENAEGNLTQTYDTSKVQIHDTCYTEEMSHATDLLDLFLKGDVCLADVNQSNSLDTIKDKIQQFRHSRSKYKTANLWFQYMDMICILRDFIKAERTGNWTLHLESLKAMLPYFTASGHNLYAKSAWIYLNQMECLKDKMRK
;
A
#
# COMPACT_ATOMS: atom_id res chain seq x y z
N MET A 1 20.12 13.04 22.20
CA MET A 1 20.04 13.77 20.90
C MET A 1 20.78 15.09 21.10
N ILE A 2 21.82 15.42 20.33
CA ILE A 2 22.71 16.59 20.58
C ILE A 2 21.89 17.86 20.85
N VAL A 3 20.88 18.12 20.00
CA VAL A 3 19.96 19.26 20.11
C VAL A 3 19.15 19.30 21.43
N GLN A 4 18.84 18.15 22.03
CA GLN A 4 18.10 18.11 23.30
C GLN A 4 18.94 18.49 24.49
N ASN A 5 20.24 18.27 24.42
CA ASN A 5 21.19 18.57 25.51
C ASN A 5 21.73 20.01 25.41
N GLU A 6 21.35 20.76 24.38
CA GLU A 6 21.73 22.16 24.22
C GLU A 6 21.19 23.03 25.35
N PRO A 7 21.95 24.06 25.79
CA PRO A 7 21.48 25.08 26.72
C PRO A 7 20.20 25.73 26.25
N THR A 8 19.33 26.15 27.18
CA THR A 8 18.07 26.85 26.84
C THR A 8 18.28 28.18 26.13
N THR A 9 19.47 28.78 26.27
CA THR A 9 19.89 30.01 25.60
C THR A 9 20.40 29.78 24.17
N SER A 10 20.61 28.51 23.77
CA SER A 10 21.08 28.16 22.44
C SER A 10 19.94 28.24 21.44
N SER A 11 20.18 28.89 20.30
CA SER A 11 19.25 28.91 19.15
C SER A 11 18.98 27.51 18.60
N LEU A 12 19.84 26.54 18.90
CA LEU A 12 19.64 25.14 18.54
C LEU A 12 18.50 24.50 19.34
N LYS A 13 18.16 25.01 20.54
CA LYS A 13 17.10 24.44 21.37
C LYS A 13 15.72 24.52 20.73
N SER A 14 15.49 25.55 19.90
CA SER A 14 14.24 25.72 19.13
C SER A 14 14.17 24.86 17.87
N LEU A 15 15.26 24.18 17.48
CA LEU A 15 15.28 23.34 16.29
C LEU A 15 14.50 22.03 16.52
N VAL A 16 13.48 21.80 15.71
CA VAL A 16 12.70 20.55 15.70
C VAL A 16 13.27 19.62 14.64
N LEU A 17 13.83 18.49 15.06
CA LEU A 17 14.33 17.48 14.14
C LEU A 17 13.18 16.58 13.65
N LYS A 18 12.98 16.55 12.34
CA LYS A 18 12.06 15.62 11.68
C LYS A 18 12.77 14.28 11.44
N LEU A 19 12.09 13.17 11.72
CA LEU A 19 12.59 11.84 11.36
C LEU A 19 12.70 11.71 9.83
N GLY A 20 13.77 11.07 9.35
CA GLY A 20 14.02 10.93 7.92
C GLY A 20 12.96 10.07 7.23
N GLY A 21 12.10 10.72 6.41
CA GLY A 21 10.98 10.06 5.74
C GLY A 21 11.38 8.96 4.77
N PHE A 22 12.44 9.19 3.99
CA PHE A 22 12.97 8.17 3.07
C PHE A 22 13.44 6.90 3.80
N HIS A 23 14.06 7.04 4.97
CA HIS A 23 14.43 5.89 5.79
C HIS A 23 13.22 5.18 6.40
N ALA A 24 12.16 5.91 6.76
CA ALA A 24 10.90 5.32 7.23
C ALA A 24 10.30 4.43 6.15
N GLU A 25 10.22 4.96 4.92
CA GLU A 25 9.71 4.26 3.77
C GLU A 25 10.55 3.02 3.45
N MET A 26 11.89 3.14 3.42
CA MET A 26 12.81 2.00 3.26
C MET A 26 12.61 0.91 4.30
N SER A 27 12.58 1.28 5.58
CA SER A 27 12.36 0.33 6.66
C SER A 27 10.98 -0.32 6.58
N PHE A 28 9.95 0.42 6.16
CA PHE A 28 8.59 -0.11 6.13
C PHE A 28 8.38 -1.08 4.97
N VAL A 29 8.87 -0.73 3.78
CA VAL A 29 8.90 -1.64 2.63
C VAL A 29 9.70 -2.90 2.94
N GLY A 30 10.87 -2.77 3.60
CA GLY A 30 11.63 -3.93 4.06
C GLY A 30 10.86 -4.78 5.09
N SER A 31 10.08 -4.14 5.97
CA SER A 31 9.21 -4.84 6.94
C SER A 31 8.11 -5.63 6.23
N ILE A 32 7.48 -5.07 5.19
CA ILE A 32 6.49 -5.77 4.36
C ILE A 32 7.12 -7.01 3.73
N GLY A 33 8.30 -6.87 3.10
CA GLY A 33 8.98 -8.00 2.47
C GLY A 33 9.35 -9.11 3.46
N TYR A 34 9.79 -8.75 4.67
CA TYR A 34 10.08 -9.72 5.74
C TYR A 34 8.82 -10.45 6.20
N LEU A 35 7.75 -9.71 6.54
CA LEU A 35 6.51 -10.27 7.06
C LEU A 35 5.75 -11.13 6.03
N MET A 36 5.89 -10.80 4.75
CA MET A 36 5.30 -11.54 3.64
C MET A 36 6.22 -12.62 3.09
N SER A 37 7.34 -12.91 3.74
CA SER A 37 8.24 -13.99 3.33
C SER A 37 7.51 -15.34 3.32
N GLY A 38 7.68 -16.12 2.25
CA GLY A 38 7.01 -17.42 2.09
C GLY A 38 5.52 -17.35 1.73
N SER A 39 4.92 -16.16 1.56
CA SER A 39 3.51 -16.00 1.17
C SER A 39 3.24 -16.20 -0.32
N GLY A 40 4.28 -16.28 -1.15
CA GLY A 40 4.20 -16.21 -2.61
C GLY A 40 4.34 -14.79 -3.18
N LEU A 41 4.46 -13.75 -2.33
CA LEU A 41 4.67 -12.36 -2.78
C LEU A 41 5.88 -12.21 -3.74
N MET A 42 6.99 -12.88 -3.42
CA MET A 42 8.18 -12.88 -4.27
C MET A 42 7.88 -13.44 -5.66
N ASN A 43 7.24 -14.60 -5.73
CA ASN A 43 6.88 -15.25 -7.00
C ASN A 43 5.97 -14.37 -7.85
N ILE A 44 5.02 -13.66 -7.22
CA ILE A 44 4.14 -12.72 -7.93
C ILE A 44 4.94 -11.56 -8.51
N PHE A 45 5.88 -10.98 -7.76
CA PHE A 45 6.74 -9.92 -8.29
C PHE A 45 7.68 -10.41 -9.38
N GLU A 46 8.12 -11.67 -9.33
CA GLU A 46 8.96 -12.27 -10.36
C GLU A 46 8.24 -12.49 -11.70
N THR A 47 6.91 -12.38 -11.74
CA THR A 47 6.15 -12.39 -13.00
C THR A 47 6.37 -11.13 -13.85
N VAL A 48 6.78 -10.02 -13.23
CA VAL A 48 6.90 -8.69 -13.85
C VAL A 48 8.30 -8.07 -13.70
N TYR A 49 9.10 -8.54 -12.74
CA TYR A 49 10.44 -8.05 -12.47
C TYR A 49 11.45 -9.20 -12.39
N ALA A 50 12.70 -8.96 -12.80
CA ALA A 50 13.76 -9.95 -12.64
C ALA A 50 14.03 -10.26 -11.15
N SER A 51 14.35 -11.52 -10.81
CA SER A 51 14.56 -12.00 -9.43
C SER A 51 15.52 -11.13 -8.61
N THR A 52 16.64 -10.70 -9.20
CA THR A 52 17.61 -9.81 -8.53
C THR A 52 16.97 -8.47 -8.14
N ALA A 53 16.11 -7.92 -9.00
CA ALA A 53 15.38 -6.69 -8.69
C ALA A 53 14.37 -6.91 -7.56
N VAL A 54 13.64 -8.03 -7.58
CA VAL A 54 12.65 -8.38 -6.55
C VAL A 54 13.31 -8.52 -5.18
N SER A 55 14.47 -9.15 -5.08
CA SER A 55 15.24 -9.23 -3.82
C SER A 55 15.59 -7.85 -3.26
N HIS A 56 16.01 -6.91 -4.11
CA HIS A 56 16.26 -5.53 -3.69
C HIS A 56 14.98 -4.75 -3.35
N MET A 57 13.85 -5.07 -4.00
CA MET A 57 12.55 -4.47 -3.68
C MET A 57 12.06 -4.91 -2.30
N LEU A 58 12.05 -6.23 -2.04
CA LEU A 58 11.57 -6.81 -0.77
C LEU A 58 12.47 -6.50 0.43
N SER A 59 13.75 -6.17 0.20
CA SER A 59 14.64 -5.67 1.25
C SER A 59 14.54 -4.16 1.49
N GLY A 60 13.65 -3.45 0.78
CA GLY A 60 13.51 -1.99 0.88
C GLY A 60 14.66 -1.18 0.28
N LYS A 61 15.60 -1.82 -0.44
CA LYS A 61 16.78 -1.16 -1.03
C LYS A 61 16.51 -0.54 -2.40
N ALA A 62 15.43 -0.96 -3.07
CA ALA A 62 15.02 -0.44 -4.37
C ALA A 62 13.63 0.24 -4.29
N ILE A 63 13.50 1.29 -3.48
CA ILE A 63 12.21 1.90 -3.10
C ILE A 63 11.31 2.26 -4.28
N ALA A 64 11.80 3.00 -5.27
CA ALA A 64 10.96 3.43 -6.38
C ALA A 64 10.36 2.22 -7.14
N ARG A 65 11.12 1.14 -7.32
CA ARG A 65 10.62 -0.11 -7.92
C ARG A 65 9.68 -0.84 -6.98
N ALA A 66 10.03 -0.93 -5.69
CA ALA A 66 9.24 -1.62 -4.69
C ALA A 66 7.85 -1.00 -4.54
N VAL A 67 7.76 0.33 -4.38
CA VAL A 67 6.49 1.07 -4.29
C VAL A 67 5.63 0.81 -5.52
N ARG A 68 6.20 0.89 -6.72
CA ARG A 68 5.47 0.61 -7.96
C ARG A 68 4.95 -0.82 -8.01
N GLY A 69 5.77 -1.80 -7.65
CA GLY A 69 5.37 -3.22 -7.62
C GLY A 69 4.28 -3.49 -6.59
N HIS A 70 4.41 -2.95 -5.38
CA HIS A 70 3.41 -3.09 -4.33
C HIS A 70 2.06 -2.48 -4.71
N PHE A 71 2.07 -1.29 -5.32
CA PHE A 71 0.84 -0.62 -5.77
C PHE A 71 0.18 -1.35 -6.94
N LEU A 72 0.98 -1.90 -7.86
CA LEU A 72 0.47 -2.74 -8.94
C LEU A 72 -0.25 -3.98 -8.38
N LEU A 73 0.38 -4.67 -7.42
CA LEU A 73 -0.21 -5.86 -6.80
C LEU A 73 -1.46 -5.53 -5.98
N ASP A 74 -1.43 -4.46 -5.19
CA ASP A 74 -2.61 -3.99 -4.43
C ASP A 74 -3.79 -3.67 -5.36
N THR A 75 -3.52 -3.03 -6.50
CA THR A 75 -4.53 -2.76 -7.54
C THR A 75 -5.07 -4.04 -8.14
N ALA A 76 -4.20 -5.00 -8.48
CA ALA A 76 -4.61 -6.29 -9.02
C ALA A 76 -5.47 -7.10 -8.03
N LEU A 77 -5.08 -7.13 -6.75
CA LEU A 77 -5.87 -7.77 -5.69
C LEU A 77 -7.23 -7.10 -5.51
N THR A 78 -7.27 -5.77 -5.48
CA THR A 78 -8.52 -5.00 -5.39
C THR A 78 -9.43 -5.30 -6.59
N ALA A 79 -8.88 -5.35 -7.80
CA ALA A 79 -9.63 -5.69 -9.01
C ALA A 79 -10.19 -7.12 -8.95
N LEU A 80 -9.42 -8.10 -8.47
CA LEU A 80 -9.88 -9.49 -8.29
C LEU A 80 -11.01 -9.59 -7.25
N ILE A 81 -10.91 -8.83 -6.16
CA ILE A 81 -11.96 -8.80 -5.12
C ILE A 81 -13.24 -8.19 -5.69
N LEU A 82 -13.15 -7.03 -6.35
CA LEU A 82 -14.29 -6.37 -6.97
C LEU A 82 -14.92 -7.22 -8.07
N SER A 83 -14.09 -7.86 -8.89
CA SER A 83 -14.55 -8.83 -9.87
C SER A 83 -15.34 -9.97 -9.24
N ASN A 84 -14.87 -10.50 -8.10
CA ASN A 84 -15.60 -11.53 -7.39
C ASN A 84 -16.94 -11.04 -6.83
N ILE A 85 -16.96 -9.83 -6.25
CA ILE A 85 -18.17 -9.21 -5.65
C ILE A 85 -19.23 -8.94 -6.72
N TYR A 86 -18.82 -8.38 -7.86
CA TYR A 86 -19.73 -7.91 -8.91
C TYR A 86 -19.88 -8.87 -10.09
N GLY A 87 -19.23 -10.04 -10.05
CA GLY A 87 -19.27 -11.02 -11.13
C GLY A 87 -18.61 -10.57 -12.43
N ILE A 88 -17.68 -9.61 -12.37
CA ILE A 88 -16.98 -9.08 -13.55
C ILE A 88 -15.98 -10.14 -14.05
N PRO A 89 -16.01 -10.57 -15.32
CA PRO A 89 -15.06 -11.52 -15.86
C PRO A 89 -13.63 -10.98 -15.75
N VAL A 90 -12.74 -11.78 -15.15
CA VAL A 90 -11.29 -11.49 -15.19
C VAL A 90 -10.73 -12.04 -16.50
N PRO A 91 -9.92 -11.28 -17.24
CA PRO A 91 -9.16 -11.79 -18.37
C PRO A 91 -8.43 -13.09 -17.99
N LYS A 92 -8.77 -14.20 -18.67
CA LYS A 92 -8.02 -15.45 -18.55
C LYS A 92 -6.87 -15.40 -19.53
N ILE A 93 -5.65 -15.45 -19.01
CA ILE A 93 -4.45 -15.62 -19.84
C ILE A 93 -4.22 -17.12 -19.98
N GLU A 94 -4.27 -17.65 -21.20
CA GLU A 94 -3.86 -19.03 -21.47
C GLU A 94 -2.35 -19.14 -21.22
N VAL A 95 -1.96 -20.05 -20.33
CA VAL A 95 -0.56 -20.33 -20.02
C VAL A 95 -0.14 -21.53 -20.83
N ASN A 96 0.74 -21.31 -21.81
CA ASN A 96 1.40 -22.40 -22.51
C ASN A 96 2.67 -22.75 -21.72
N SER A 97 2.68 -23.94 -21.12
CA SER A 97 3.84 -24.51 -20.45
C SER A 97 4.59 -25.42 -21.40
N GLU A 98 5.80 -25.02 -21.79
CA GLU A 98 6.75 -25.87 -22.51
C GLU A 98 7.86 -26.30 -21.55
N GLU A 99 8.00 -27.61 -21.33
CA GLU A 99 9.15 -28.21 -20.66
C GLU A 99 10.26 -28.41 -21.69
N ASN A 100 11.41 -27.78 -21.46
CA ASN A 100 12.61 -28.07 -22.23
C ASN A 100 13.31 -29.32 -21.66
N ALA A 101 14.24 -29.90 -22.44
CA ALA A 101 14.92 -31.17 -22.13
C ALA A 101 15.73 -31.17 -20.81
N GLU A 102 15.94 -30.01 -20.19
CA GLU A 102 16.63 -29.82 -18.91
C GLU A 102 15.67 -29.73 -17.71
N GLY A 103 14.36 -29.85 -17.92
CA GLY A 103 13.34 -29.77 -16.87
C GLY A 103 12.99 -28.34 -16.42
N ASN A 104 13.41 -27.31 -17.16
CA ASN A 104 13.03 -25.93 -16.88
C ASN A 104 11.68 -25.62 -17.54
N LEU A 105 10.68 -25.26 -16.72
CA LEU A 105 9.38 -24.80 -17.22
C LEU A 105 9.48 -23.39 -17.78
N THR A 106 9.18 -23.25 -19.07
CA THR A 106 9.03 -21.93 -19.72
C THR A 106 7.55 -21.65 -19.87
N GLN A 107 7.05 -20.62 -19.19
CA GLN A 107 5.66 -20.17 -19.32
C GLN A 107 5.60 -18.99 -20.28
N THR A 108 4.86 -19.13 -21.39
CA THR A 108 4.57 -18.02 -22.29
C THR A 108 3.12 -17.58 -22.12
N TYR A 109 2.92 -16.26 -22.05
CA TYR A 109 1.62 -15.63 -21.82
C TYR A 109 1.09 -15.11 -23.16
N ASP A 110 0.09 -15.77 -23.74
CA ASP A 110 -0.57 -15.27 -24.95
C ASP A 110 -1.62 -14.22 -24.57
N THR A 111 -1.26 -12.94 -24.77
CA THR A 111 -2.15 -11.81 -24.44
C THR A 111 -3.15 -11.53 -25.57
N SER A 112 -3.04 -12.21 -26.72
CA SER A 112 -3.85 -11.93 -27.92
C SER A 112 -5.21 -12.64 -27.92
N LYS A 113 -5.46 -13.54 -26.95
CA LYS A 113 -6.72 -14.29 -26.79
C LYS A 113 -7.51 -13.93 -25.53
N VAL A 114 -7.57 -12.65 -25.16
CA VAL A 114 -8.44 -12.21 -24.06
C VAL A 114 -9.90 -12.33 -24.49
N GLN A 115 -10.63 -13.32 -23.97
CA GLN A 115 -12.08 -13.42 -24.16
C GLN A 115 -12.79 -12.42 -23.25
N ILE A 116 -13.25 -11.31 -23.82
CA ILE A 116 -14.10 -10.32 -23.14
C ILE A 116 -15.55 -10.75 -23.35
N HIS A 117 -16.20 -11.24 -22.30
CA HIS A 117 -17.63 -11.52 -22.35
C HIS A 117 -18.41 -10.23 -22.10
N ASP A 118 -19.46 -9.98 -22.89
CA ASP A 118 -20.34 -8.82 -22.74
C ASP A 118 -20.88 -8.78 -21.30
N THR A 119 -20.52 -7.74 -20.55
CA THR A 119 -20.73 -7.69 -19.10
C THR A 119 -21.82 -6.69 -18.77
N CYS A 120 -22.89 -7.15 -18.12
CA CYS A 120 -23.90 -6.26 -17.56
C CYS A 120 -23.37 -5.72 -16.22
N TYR A 121 -23.02 -4.43 -16.16
CA TYR A 121 -22.62 -3.78 -14.92
C TYR A 121 -23.82 -3.62 -13.99
N THR A 122 -23.60 -3.77 -12.68
CA THR A 122 -24.60 -3.38 -11.69
C THR A 122 -24.84 -1.88 -11.77
N GLU A 123 -26.07 -1.42 -11.45
CA GLU A 123 -26.42 0.01 -11.44
C GLU A 123 -25.43 0.84 -10.61
N GLU A 124 -24.97 0.28 -9.49
CA GLU A 124 -23.95 0.87 -8.61
C GLU A 124 -22.61 1.12 -9.31
N MET A 125 -22.13 0.14 -10.08
CA MET A 125 -20.85 0.23 -10.79
C MET A 125 -20.96 1.21 -11.96
N SER A 126 -22.09 1.22 -12.67
CA SER A 126 -22.37 2.20 -13.72
C SER A 126 -22.33 3.61 -13.15
N HIS A 127 -23.03 3.87 -12.05
CA HIS A 127 -23.06 5.19 -11.42
C HIS A 127 -21.67 5.63 -10.92
N ALA A 128 -20.87 4.72 -10.34
CA ALA A 128 -19.51 5.02 -9.94
C ALA A 128 -18.60 5.36 -11.14
N THR A 129 -18.75 4.64 -12.27
CA THR A 129 -18.01 4.90 -13.51
C THR A 129 -18.44 6.23 -14.14
N ASP A 130 -19.74 6.52 -14.21
CA ASP A 130 -20.26 7.78 -14.75
C ASP A 130 -19.76 8.98 -13.94
N LEU A 131 -19.77 8.85 -12.61
CA LEU A 131 -19.26 9.87 -11.71
C LEU A 131 -17.75 10.09 -11.87
N LEU A 132 -16.98 9.02 -12.07
CA LEU A 132 -15.55 9.12 -12.38
C LEU A 132 -15.32 9.83 -13.72
N ASP A 133 -16.06 9.47 -14.76
CA ASP A 133 -15.95 10.09 -16.08
C ASP A 133 -16.28 11.59 -16.05
N LEU A 134 -17.33 11.97 -15.31
CA LEU A 134 -17.69 13.37 -15.08
C LEU A 134 -16.60 14.12 -14.30
N PHE A 135 -16.01 13.50 -13.28
CA PHE A 135 -14.91 14.09 -12.53
C PHE A 135 -13.66 14.28 -13.40
N LEU A 136 -13.31 13.30 -14.25
CA LEU A 136 -12.17 13.39 -15.17
C LEU A 136 -12.37 14.45 -16.27
N LYS A 137 -13.62 14.66 -16.71
CA LYS A 137 -13.99 15.75 -17.63
C LYS A 137 -13.97 17.13 -16.96
N GLY A 138 -14.00 17.18 -15.63
CA GLY A 138 -14.05 18.41 -14.85
C GLY A 138 -15.45 18.96 -14.61
N ASP A 139 -16.50 18.20 -14.94
CA ASP A 139 -17.90 18.58 -14.77
C ASP A 139 -18.36 18.47 -13.31
N VAL A 140 -17.64 17.68 -12.51
CA VAL A 140 -17.95 17.38 -11.11
C VAL A 140 -16.70 17.63 -10.27
N CYS A 141 -16.85 18.26 -9.11
CA CYS A 141 -15.71 18.55 -8.22
C CYS A 141 -15.55 17.48 -7.13
N LEU A 142 -14.42 17.49 -6.43
CA LEU A 142 -14.15 16.52 -5.36
C LEU A 142 -15.21 16.54 -4.24
N ALA A 143 -15.83 17.69 -3.98
CA ALA A 143 -16.88 17.81 -2.96
C ALA A 143 -18.15 17.05 -3.35
N ASP A 144 -18.46 16.99 -4.65
CA ASP A 144 -19.62 16.27 -5.18
C ASP A 144 -19.35 14.75 -5.17
N VAL A 145 -18.13 14.35 -5.53
CA VAL A 145 -17.67 12.95 -5.42
C VAL A 145 -17.80 12.46 -3.98
N ASN A 146 -17.38 13.27 -3.00
CA ASN A 146 -17.46 12.92 -1.58
C ASN A 146 -18.89 12.88 -1.03
N GLN A 147 -19.88 13.48 -1.72
CA GLN A 147 -21.29 13.40 -1.34
C GLN A 147 -21.97 12.15 -1.91
N SER A 148 -21.39 11.52 -2.92
CA SER A 148 -21.92 10.30 -3.51
C SER A 148 -21.76 9.10 -2.58
N ASN A 149 -22.83 8.33 -2.43
CA ASN A 149 -22.84 7.09 -1.66
C ASN A 149 -22.18 5.91 -2.38
N SER A 150 -21.78 6.07 -3.65
CA SER A 150 -21.31 4.95 -4.48
C SER A 150 -19.98 4.40 -3.99
N LEU A 151 -19.05 5.28 -3.62
CA LEU A 151 -17.75 4.88 -3.09
C LEU A 151 -17.89 4.25 -1.69
N ASP A 152 -18.80 4.76 -0.86
CA ASP A 152 -19.11 4.18 0.44
C ASP A 152 -19.72 2.79 0.30
N THR A 153 -20.64 2.61 -0.64
CA THR A 153 -21.26 1.31 -0.93
C THR A 153 -20.23 0.28 -1.40
N ILE A 154 -19.34 0.67 -2.32
CA ILE A 154 -18.25 -0.20 -2.79
C ILE A 154 -17.33 -0.57 -1.61
N LYS A 155 -16.97 0.41 -0.78
CA LYS A 155 -16.14 0.18 0.42
C LYS A 155 -16.81 -0.79 1.38
N ASP A 156 -18.11 -0.64 1.63
CA ASP A 156 -18.88 -1.53 2.50
C ASP A 156 -18.95 -2.95 1.93
N LYS A 157 -19.12 -3.11 0.62
CA LYS A 157 -19.08 -4.42 -0.05
C LYS A 157 -17.72 -5.10 0.08
N ILE A 158 -16.62 -4.35 -0.07
CA ILE A 158 -15.27 -4.87 0.17
C ILE A 158 -15.11 -5.31 1.64
N GLN A 159 -15.63 -4.54 2.59
CA GLN A 159 -15.59 -4.90 4.01
C GLN A 159 -16.42 -6.16 4.32
N GLN A 160 -17.63 -6.28 3.75
CA GLN A 160 -18.45 -7.48 3.85
C GLN A 160 -17.73 -8.71 3.26
N PHE A 161 -17.10 -8.54 2.11
CA PHE A 161 -16.28 -9.60 1.50
C PHE A 161 -15.13 -10.01 2.42
N ARG A 162 -14.38 -9.05 2.97
CA ARG A 162 -13.31 -9.31 3.94
C ARG A 162 -13.83 -10.08 5.16
N HIS A 163 -14.98 -9.68 5.72
CA HIS A 163 -15.59 -10.36 6.85
C HIS A 163 -15.99 -11.80 6.52
N SER A 164 -16.56 -12.05 5.34
CA SER A 164 -16.93 -13.39 4.87
C SER A 164 -15.73 -14.34 4.75
N ARG A 165 -14.53 -13.78 4.56
CA ARG A 165 -13.27 -14.51 4.40
C ARG A 165 -12.44 -14.60 5.68
N SER A 166 -12.90 -14.04 6.79
CA SER A 166 -12.19 -13.99 8.09
C SER A 166 -11.77 -15.36 8.63
N LYS A 167 -12.47 -16.44 8.26
CA LYS A 167 -12.10 -17.83 8.63
C LYS A 167 -10.85 -18.36 7.91
N TYR A 168 -10.44 -17.76 6.79
CA TYR A 168 -9.33 -18.25 5.97
C TYR A 168 -8.03 -17.50 6.30
N LYS A 169 -7.05 -18.21 6.85
CA LYS A 169 -5.75 -17.64 7.24
C LYS A 169 -5.03 -16.95 6.06
N THR A 170 -5.01 -17.59 4.90
CA THR A 170 -4.37 -17.02 3.70
C THR A 170 -5.06 -15.73 3.24
N ALA A 171 -6.39 -15.68 3.27
CA ALA A 171 -7.11 -14.45 2.93
C ALA A 171 -6.78 -13.33 3.91
N ASN A 172 -6.76 -13.62 5.21
CA ASN A 172 -6.38 -12.63 6.23
C ASN A 172 -4.96 -12.10 6.06
N LEU A 173 -4.00 -12.96 5.68
CA LEU A 173 -2.63 -12.55 5.37
C LEU A 173 -2.59 -11.54 4.22
N TRP A 174 -3.32 -11.80 3.13
CA TRP A 174 -3.39 -10.87 1.99
C TRP A 174 -4.14 -9.58 2.30
N PHE A 175 -5.18 -9.62 3.15
CA PHE A 175 -5.81 -8.40 3.64
C PHE A 175 -4.87 -7.58 4.54
N GLN A 176 -4.08 -8.23 5.39
CA GLN A 176 -3.04 -7.55 6.18
C GLN A 176 -1.98 -6.91 5.27
N TYR A 177 -1.61 -7.58 4.17
CA TYR A 177 -0.76 -6.98 3.14
C TYR A 177 -1.37 -5.71 2.55
N MET A 178 -2.64 -5.74 2.13
CA MET A 178 -3.34 -4.57 1.62
C MET A 178 -3.38 -3.43 2.65
N ASP A 179 -3.64 -3.74 3.92
CA ASP A 179 -3.60 -2.75 5.01
C ASP A 179 -2.20 -2.09 5.13
N MET A 180 -1.11 -2.88 5.02
CA MET A 180 0.24 -2.34 4.99
C MET A 180 0.45 -1.40 3.78
N ILE A 181 -0.08 -1.74 2.60
CA ILE A 181 0.03 -0.87 1.42
C ILE A 181 -0.77 0.42 1.58
N CYS A 182 -1.93 0.38 2.25
CA CYS A 182 -2.68 1.59 2.61
C CYS A 182 -1.85 2.53 3.50
N ILE A 183 -1.21 2.00 4.54
CA ILE A 183 -0.33 2.78 5.44
C ILE A 183 0.83 3.40 4.66
N LEU A 184 1.46 2.65 3.74
CA LEU A 184 2.53 3.15 2.88
C LEU A 184 2.05 4.32 2.01
N ARG A 185 0.85 4.20 1.42
CA ARG A 185 0.25 5.24 0.58
C ARG A 185 -0.03 6.51 1.38
N ASP A 186 -0.57 6.38 2.58
CA ASP A 186 -0.84 7.51 3.48
C ASP A 186 0.44 8.22 3.90
N PHE A 187 1.50 7.47 4.20
CA PHE A 187 2.80 8.04 4.53
C PHE A 187 3.42 8.80 3.35
N ILE A 188 3.44 8.20 2.15
CA ILE A 188 3.93 8.87 0.94
C ILE A 188 3.11 10.14 0.66
N LYS A 189 1.78 10.07 0.80
CA LYS A 189 0.89 11.23 0.66
C LYS A 189 1.23 12.31 1.67
N ALA A 190 1.46 11.95 2.94
CA ALA A 190 1.84 12.89 3.98
C ALA A 190 3.16 13.60 3.67
N GLU A 191 4.20 12.85 3.26
CA GLU A 191 5.50 13.41 2.90
C GLU A 191 5.41 14.35 1.70
N ARG A 192 4.64 13.97 0.67
CA ARG A 192 4.51 14.77 -0.56
C ARG A 192 3.67 16.03 -0.38
N THR A 193 2.69 16.01 0.53
CA THR A 193 1.77 17.15 0.77
C THR A 193 2.18 18.01 1.96
N GLY A 194 3.21 17.60 2.72
CA GLY A 194 3.57 18.27 3.97
C GLY A 194 2.50 18.14 5.07
N ASN A 195 1.59 17.15 4.97
CA ASN A 195 0.53 16.95 5.96
C ASN A 195 1.09 16.33 7.24
N TRP A 196 1.32 17.18 8.24
CA TRP A 196 1.93 16.79 9.51
C TRP A 196 1.12 15.78 10.32
N THR A 197 -0.21 15.94 10.38
CA THR A 197 -1.06 15.03 11.14
C THR A 197 -1.05 13.64 10.51
N LEU A 198 -1.22 13.57 9.19
CA LEU A 198 -1.17 12.29 8.45
C LEU A 198 0.22 11.64 8.55
N HIS A 199 1.30 12.43 8.60
CA HIS A 199 2.65 11.91 8.80
C HIS A 199 2.78 11.17 10.15
N LEU A 200 2.30 11.77 11.24
CA LEU A 200 2.37 11.14 12.56
C LEU A 200 1.44 9.91 12.64
N GLU A 201 0.23 9.99 12.10
CA GLU A 201 -0.73 8.88 12.09
C GLU A 201 -0.20 7.68 11.31
N SER A 202 0.29 7.90 10.09
CA SER A 202 0.85 6.83 9.25
C SER A 202 2.12 6.23 9.87
N LEU A 203 3.03 7.05 10.41
CA LEU A 203 4.22 6.54 11.10
C LEU A 203 3.88 5.73 12.36
N LYS A 204 2.84 6.14 13.10
CA LYS A 204 2.32 5.39 14.26
C LYS A 204 1.71 4.06 13.82
N ALA A 205 1.00 4.03 12.69
CA ALA A 205 0.45 2.81 12.10
C ALA A 205 1.55 1.84 11.59
N MET A 206 2.73 2.34 11.22
CA MET A 206 3.88 1.50 10.82
C MET A 206 4.56 0.80 12.01
N LEU A 207 4.47 1.33 13.23
CA LEU A 207 5.22 0.84 14.40
C LEU A 207 5.07 -0.67 14.66
N PRO A 208 3.85 -1.27 14.66
CA PRO A 208 3.70 -2.70 14.93
C PRO A 208 4.48 -3.56 13.94
N TYR A 209 4.58 -3.13 12.68
CA TYR A 209 5.28 -3.85 11.62
C TYR A 209 6.79 -3.73 11.74
N PHE A 210 7.31 -2.57 12.18
CA PHE A 210 8.74 -2.44 12.49
C PHE A 210 9.16 -3.38 13.61
N THR A 211 8.36 -3.47 14.68
CA THR A 211 8.63 -4.40 15.79
C THR A 211 8.52 -5.85 15.34
N ALA A 212 7.45 -6.21 14.62
CA ALA A 212 7.21 -7.58 14.18
C ALA A 212 8.28 -8.11 13.19
N SER A 213 8.87 -7.22 12.38
CA SER A 213 9.92 -7.57 11.41
C SER A 213 11.35 -7.48 11.95
N GLY A 214 11.53 -7.12 13.22
CA GLY A 214 12.85 -6.98 13.83
C GLY A 214 13.59 -5.67 13.49
N HIS A 215 12.93 -4.68 12.87
CA HIS A 215 13.46 -3.33 12.68
C HIS A 215 13.44 -2.49 13.97
N ASN A 216 13.97 -3.07 15.07
CA ASN A 216 13.86 -2.55 16.43
C ASN A 216 14.49 -1.17 16.62
N LEU A 217 15.61 -0.89 15.94
CA LEU A 217 16.27 0.42 15.98
C LEU A 217 15.37 1.52 15.40
N TYR A 218 14.70 1.21 14.29
CA TYR A 218 13.77 2.14 13.66
C TYR A 218 12.49 2.28 14.48
N ALA A 219 11.94 1.18 14.99
CA ALA A 219 10.78 1.19 15.89
C ALA A 219 11.03 2.08 17.11
N LYS A 220 12.19 1.93 17.78
CA LYS A 220 12.57 2.76 18.93
C LYS A 220 12.69 4.23 18.55
N SER A 221 13.37 4.53 17.44
CA SER A 221 13.60 5.91 16.99
C SER A 221 12.28 6.59 16.59
N ALA A 222 11.42 5.88 15.85
CA ALA A 222 10.09 6.34 15.46
C ALA A 222 9.19 6.58 16.67
N TRP A 223 9.20 5.68 17.65
CA TRP A 223 8.43 5.84 18.89
C TRP A 223 8.87 7.08 19.69
N ILE A 224 10.18 7.27 19.88
CA ILE A 224 10.72 8.46 20.56
C ILE A 224 10.31 9.74 19.81
N TYR A 225 10.43 9.73 18.49
CA TYR A 225 10.03 10.83 17.63
C TYR A 225 8.54 11.15 17.75
N LEU A 226 7.66 10.15 17.64
CA LEU A 226 6.21 10.33 17.74
C LEU A 226 5.80 10.98 19.06
N ASN A 227 6.32 10.50 20.19
CA ASN A 227 6.05 11.09 21.51
C ASN A 227 6.46 12.57 21.57
N GLN A 228 7.61 12.92 21.01
CA GLN A 228 8.08 14.30 20.98
C GLN A 228 7.21 15.19 20.11
N MET A 229 6.79 14.69 18.94
CA MET A 229 6.03 15.45 17.96
C MET A 229 4.55 15.60 18.32
N GLU A 230 3.94 14.61 18.98
CA GLU A 230 2.57 14.73 19.51
C GLU A 230 2.52 15.85 20.58
N CYS A 231 3.52 15.91 21.47
CA CYS A 231 3.64 16.97 22.50
C CYS A 231 4.05 18.35 21.93
N LEU A 232 4.43 18.44 20.66
CA LEU A 232 4.90 19.69 20.06
C LEU A 232 3.76 20.69 19.87
N LYS A 233 2.55 20.21 19.55
CA LYS A 233 1.36 21.06 19.36
C LYS A 233 1.03 21.87 20.62
N ASP A 234 1.23 21.27 21.79
CA ASP A 234 0.97 21.92 23.08
C ASP A 234 2.07 22.93 23.48
N LYS A 235 3.29 22.73 22.97
CA LYS A 235 4.43 23.62 23.23
C LYS A 235 4.46 24.85 22.33
N MET A 236 3.92 24.77 21.11
CA MET A 236 3.86 25.91 20.18
C MET A 236 2.65 26.84 20.39
N ARG A 237 1.67 26.43 21.23
CA ARG A 237 0.51 27.25 21.59
C ARG A 237 0.73 28.14 22.83
N LYS A 238 1.86 28.00 23.50
CA LYS A 238 2.29 28.82 24.64
C LYS A 238 3.35 29.80 24.18
#